data_AF-A0A9W6ZSH0-F1
#
_entry.id   AF-A0A9W6ZSH0-F1
#
_cell.length_a   1.000
_cell.length_b   1.000
_cell.length_c   1.000
_cell.angle_alpha   90.00
_cell.angle_beta   90.00
_cell.angle_gamma   90.00
#
_symmetry.space_group_name_H-M   'P 1'
#
loop_
_entity.id
_entity.type
_entity.pdbx_description
1 polymer ?
#
loop_
_entity_poly.entity_id
_entity_poly.type
_entity_poly.pdbx_seq_one_letter_code
_entity_poly.pdbx_strand_id
1 'polypeptide(L)'
;MGSEAEAVAVSNVSIGLVSPMASPRMPSCPPQEEYAKHFPSIDSDADVNDGLDFRLFGSSKPHPLMQMMTYVGILLNIPVYVCLTFALSALYFVVTGVQFWGTAYLQSSLGGTQYQANLLFIFTSATGPTAGVFFGGWLVDHMGGYKGDRSRSRTMKLCACLGLLSCIFGIPATFVKEIYSFTAMLWLMLFFGGSVLPGCTGIAVSVVPRSLRPVSSSVSLVVFNLFGYSLSLILSGSLMQMISNNVKNCDYACSLEYGFRIIVFWGLWSLVLLCLGILFQRRATKSKTHLREGLRINV
;
A
#
# COMPACT_ATOMS: atom_id res chain seq x y z
N MET A 1 17.38 34.07 1.15
CA MET A 1 17.59 33.58 -0.23
C MET A 1 18.21 32.19 -0.14
N GLY A 2 17.53 31.17 -0.64
CA GLY A 2 17.96 29.76 -0.52
C GLY A 2 16.82 28.81 -0.14
N SER A 3 15.64 28.98 -0.74
CA SER A 3 14.41 28.23 -0.39
C SER A 3 13.69 27.74 -1.64
N GLU A 4 14.36 27.03 -2.55
CA GLU A 4 13.67 26.34 -3.68
C GLU A 4 14.34 25.03 -4.14
N ALA A 5 15.41 24.52 -3.50
CA ALA A 5 16.17 23.39 -4.04
C ALA A 5 15.90 21.99 -3.41
N GLU A 6 15.26 21.89 -2.24
CA GLU A 6 15.10 20.59 -1.55
C GLU A 6 13.78 19.86 -1.84
N ALA A 7 12.80 20.51 -2.47
CA ALA A 7 11.49 19.89 -2.75
C ALA A 7 11.51 18.85 -3.88
N VAL A 8 12.59 18.76 -4.68
CA VAL A 8 12.67 17.88 -5.86
C VAL A 8 13.48 16.60 -5.60
N ALA A 9 14.29 16.54 -4.53
CA ALA A 9 15.23 15.44 -4.31
C ALA A 9 14.61 14.18 -3.64
N VAL A 10 13.47 14.29 -2.95
CA VAL A 10 12.94 13.17 -2.12
C VAL A 10 11.99 12.24 -2.90
N SER A 11 11.54 12.63 -4.10
CA SER A 11 10.75 11.74 -4.98
C SER A 11 11.57 10.58 -5.58
N ASN A 12 12.91 10.68 -5.57
CA ASN A 12 13.79 9.75 -6.30
C ASN A 12 14.42 8.63 -5.47
N VAL A 13 14.14 8.53 -4.16
CA VAL A 13 14.76 7.49 -3.32
C VAL A 13 13.96 6.17 -3.30
N SER A 14 12.75 6.13 -3.88
CA SER A 14 11.94 4.91 -4.00
C SER A 14 11.76 4.40 -5.45
N ILE A 15 12.51 4.95 -6.41
CA ILE A 15 12.56 4.42 -7.78
C ILE A 15 14.03 4.17 -8.12
N GLY A 16 14.45 2.91 -8.02
CA GLY A 16 15.75 2.46 -8.48
C GLY A 16 15.91 2.71 -9.98
N LEU A 17 16.51 3.85 -10.32
CA LEU A 17 17.06 4.14 -11.64
C LEU A 17 18.38 3.37 -11.79
N VAL A 18 18.29 2.20 -12.39
CA VAL A 18 19.45 1.53 -13.02
C VAL A 18 19.79 2.36 -14.26
N SER A 19 20.93 3.04 -14.26
CA SER A 19 21.45 3.68 -15.48
C SER A 19 21.82 2.62 -16.53
N PRO A 20 21.65 2.92 -17.83
CA PRO A 20 21.94 1.97 -18.89
C PRO A 20 23.44 1.89 -19.15
N MET A 21 24.06 0.75 -18.84
CA MET A 21 25.32 0.35 -19.46
C MET A 21 25.08 -0.04 -20.91
N ALA A 22 26.00 0.35 -21.78
CA ALA A 22 25.95 0.23 -23.24
C ALA A 22 25.62 -1.19 -23.74
N SER A 23 24.70 -1.25 -24.72
CA SER A 23 24.31 -2.46 -25.44
C SER A 23 25.35 -2.83 -26.52
N PRO A 24 25.82 -4.09 -26.60
CA PRO A 24 26.35 -4.64 -27.83
C PRO A 24 25.19 -4.96 -28.80
N ARG A 25 25.31 -4.55 -30.06
CA ARG A 25 24.32 -4.83 -31.12
C ARG A 25 24.05 -6.34 -31.22
N MET A 26 22.79 -6.74 -31.06
CA MET A 26 22.30 -8.07 -31.41
C MET A 26 21.45 -8.04 -32.68
N PRO A 27 21.38 -9.16 -33.43
CA PRO A 27 20.82 -9.21 -34.78
C PRO A 27 19.29 -9.19 -34.77
N SER A 28 18.70 -8.74 -35.88
CA SER A 28 17.27 -8.64 -36.15
C SER A 28 16.51 -9.97 -35.95
N CYS A 29 15.44 -9.94 -35.15
CA CYS A 29 14.47 -11.04 -35.06
C CYS A 29 13.62 -11.18 -36.35
N PRO A 30 13.32 -12.40 -36.81
CA PRO A 30 12.35 -12.64 -37.88
C PRO A 30 10.89 -12.60 -37.37
N PRO A 31 9.88 -12.56 -38.28
CA PRO A 31 8.48 -12.25 -37.96
C PRO A 31 7.76 -13.30 -37.09
N GLN A 32 6.83 -12.85 -36.26
CA GLN A 32 6.13 -13.58 -35.18
C GLN A 32 5.06 -14.61 -35.59
N GLU A 33 5.11 -15.20 -36.79
CA GLU A 33 3.98 -16.03 -37.26
C GLU A 33 4.15 -17.55 -37.02
N GLU A 34 5.29 -18.00 -36.49
CA GLU A 34 5.63 -19.43 -36.49
C GLU A 34 5.66 -20.12 -35.11
N TYR A 35 5.41 -19.41 -34.00
CA TYR A 35 5.51 -19.99 -32.64
C TYR A 35 4.23 -20.63 -32.08
N ALA A 36 3.13 -20.62 -32.84
CA ALA A 36 1.83 -21.08 -32.35
C ALA A 36 1.59 -22.61 -32.45
N LYS A 37 2.57 -23.41 -32.88
CA LYS A 37 2.33 -24.84 -33.25
C LYS A 37 2.95 -25.90 -32.35
N HIS A 38 3.68 -25.57 -31.28
CA HIS A 38 4.32 -26.58 -30.43
C HIS A 38 4.31 -26.21 -28.94
N PHE A 39 3.19 -26.44 -28.26
CA PHE A 39 3.21 -26.73 -26.82
C PHE A 39 2.10 -27.76 -26.49
N PRO A 40 2.42 -28.89 -25.83
CA PRO A 40 1.43 -29.89 -25.44
C PRO A 40 0.60 -29.42 -24.25
N SER A 41 -0.66 -29.83 -24.24
CA SER A 41 -1.65 -29.68 -23.18
C SER A 41 -1.24 -30.40 -21.89
N ILE A 42 -1.25 -29.68 -20.76
CA ILE A 42 -1.29 -30.26 -19.40
C ILE A 42 -2.44 -29.61 -18.63
N ASP A 43 -3.50 -30.40 -18.55
CA ASP A 43 -4.50 -30.61 -17.49
C ASP A 43 -4.98 -29.46 -16.59
N SER A 44 -6.22 -29.04 -16.91
CA SER A 44 -7.43 -29.25 -16.09
C SER A 44 -7.31 -29.04 -14.58
N ASP A 45 -7.59 -27.81 -14.11
CA ASP A 45 -8.35 -27.54 -12.87
C ASP A 45 -8.61 -26.02 -12.69
N ALA A 46 -9.19 -25.37 -13.70
CA ALA A 46 -9.60 -23.96 -13.60
C ALA A 46 -10.86 -23.62 -14.41
N ASP A 47 -11.76 -24.57 -14.62
CA ASP A 47 -13.07 -24.32 -15.23
C ASP A 47 -14.18 -24.43 -14.19
N VAL A 48 -14.36 -23.37 -13.39
CA VAL A 48 -15.66 -22.90 -12.87
C VAL A 48 -15.47 -21.42 -12.48
N ASN A 49 -15.40 -20.55 -13.48
CA ASN A 49 -15.72 -19.14 -13.31
C ASN A 49 -16.56 -18.77 -14.52
N ASP A 50 -17.86 -19.01 -14.35
CA ASP A 50 -18.92 -18.72 -15.28
C ASP A 50 -18.76 -17.34 -15.94
N GLY A 51 -18.66 -17.36 -17.28
CA GLY A 51 -19.81 -16.92 -18.06
C GLY A 51 -20.08 -15.42 -18.19
N LEU A 52 -19.09 -14.54 -18.02
CA LEU A 52 -19.20 -13.20 -18.61
C LEU A 52 -18.64 -13.23 -20.03
N ASP A 53 -19.50 -13.68 -20.96
CA ASP A 53 -19.23 -13.71 -22.39
C ASP A 53 -19.05 -12.27 -22.91
N PHE A 54 -17.81 -11.79 -22.89
CA PHE A 54 -17.41 -10.47 -23.36
C PHE A 54 -17.55 -10.32 -24.89
N ARG A 55 -17.93 -11.39 -25.61
CA ARG A 55 -18.10 -11.39 -27.06
C ARG A 55 -19.49 -10.91 -27.53
N LEU A 56 -20.45 -10.75 -26.62
CA LEU A 56 -21.80 -10.29 -26.94
C LEU A 56 -21.98 -8.76 -26.95
N PHE A 57 -20.96 -7.98 -26.55
CA PHE A 57 -20.98 -6.53 -26.72
C PHE A 57 -20.59 -6.18 -28.15
N GLY A 58 -21.61 -5.84 -28.93
CA GLY A 58 -21.58 -5.56 -30.35
C GLY A 58 -20.52 -4.55 -30.82
N SER A 59 -20.22 -4.70 -32.11
CA SER A 59 -19.24 -4.00 -32.93
C SER A 59 -19.45 -2.49 -33.05
N SER A 60 -19.15 -1.75 -31.98
CA SER A 60 -18.77 -0.34 -32.08
C SER A 60 -17.73 -0.10 -31.00
N LYS A 61 -16.46 0.15 -31.38
CA LYS A 61 -15.37 0.38 -30.41
C LYS A 61 -15.80 1.54 -29.51
N PRO A 62 -16.14 1.31 -28.22
CA PRO A 62 -16.53 2.41 -27.36
C PRO A 62 -15.36 3.38 -27.28
N HIS A 63 -15.63 4.69 -27.17
CA HIS A 63 -14.57 5.68 -26.94
C HIS A 63 -13.67 5.22 -25.79
N PRO A 64 -12.34 5.40 -25.89
CA PRO A 64 -11.38 4.85 -24.93
C PRO A 64 -11.69 5.26 -23.48
N LEU A 65 -12.26 6.45 -23.28
CA LEU A 65 -12.70 6.93 -21.97
C LEU A 65 -13.89 6.14 -21.39
N MET A 66 -14.89 5.80 -22.22
CA MET A 66 -16.05 5.02 -21.79
C MET A 66 -15.60 3.63 -21.29
N GLN A 67 -14.69 2.99 -22.03
CA GLN A 67 -14.11 1.71 -21.64
C GLN A 67 -13.37 1.81 -20.29
N MET A 68 -12.57 2.86 -20.12
CA MET A 68 -11.83 3.08 -18.88
C MET A 68 -12.76 3.28 -17.69
N MET A 69 -13.83 4.08 -17.85
CA MET A 69 -14.83 4.28 -16.80
C MET A 69 -15.56 2.99 -16.43
N THR A 70 -15.88 2.14 -17.42
CA THR A 70 -16.46 0.81 -17.16
C THR A 70 -15.49 -0.07 -16.36
N TYR A 71 -14.21 -0.11 -16.72
CA TYR A 71 -13.21 -0.89 -15.99
C TYR A 71 -13.01 -0.39 -14.55
N VAL A 72 -12.99 0.93 -14.35
CA VAL A 72 -12.96 1.53 -13.01
C VAL A 72 -14.22 1.13 -12.22
N GLY A 73 -15.40 1.21 -12.83
CA GLY A 73 -16.65 0.77 -12.22
C GLY A 73 -16.62 -0.70 -11.80
N ILE A 74 -16.08 -1.59 -12.64
CA ILE A 74 -15.91 -3.01 -12.31
C ILE A 74 -14.97 -3.18 -11.11
N LEU A 75 -13.84 -2.47 -11.07
CA LEU A 75 -12.87 -2.55 -9.97
C LEU A 75 -13.47 -2.06 -8.64
N LEU A 76 -14.24 -0.97 -8.67
CA LEU A 76 -14.91 -0.43 -7.48
C LEU A 76 -15.99 -1.38 -6.92
N ASN A 77 -16.52 -2.29 -7.75
CA ASN A 77 -17.43 -3.34 -7.32
C ASN A 77 -16.74 -4.54 -6.67
N ILE A 78 -15.39 -4.60 -6.64
CA ILE A 78 -14.64 -5.66 -5.95
C ILE A 78 -14.33 -5.17 -4.52
N PRO A 79 -15.11 -5.56 -3.49
CA PRO A 79 -15.00 -4.98 -2.15
C PRO A 79 -13.63 -5.21 -1.51
N VAL A 80 -13.00 -6.37 -1.76
CA VAL A 80 -11.68 -6.70 -1.22
C VAL A 80 -10.60 -5.77 -1.80
N TYR A 81 -10.69 -5.44 -3.10
CA TYR A 81 -9.77 -4.51 -3.75
C TYR A 81 -9.92 -3.10 -3.20
N VAL A 82 -11.16 -2.62 -3.05
CA VAL A 82 -11.44 -1.28 -2.51
C VAL A 82 -10.93 -1.16 -1.07
N CYS A 83 -11.27 -2.12 -0.19
CA CYS A 83 -10.79 -2.10 1.19
C CYS A 83 -9.26 -2.11 1.28
N LEU A 84 -8.58 -2.94 0.47
CA LEU A 84 -7.11 -2.99 0.47
C LEU A 84 -6.49 -1.70 -0.08
N THR A 85 -7.07 -1.12 -1.12
CA THR A 85 -6.57 0.13 -1.71
C THR A 85 -6.69 1.26 -0.70
N PHE A 86 -7.82 1.43 -0.03
CA PHE A 86 -7.94 2.45 1.01
C PHE A 86 -7.11 2.13 2.26
N ALA A 87 -6.94 0.85 2.62
CA ALA A 87 -6.07 0.46 3.73
C ALA A 87 -4.59 0.82 3.45
N LEU A 88 -4.11 0.53 2.24
CA LEU A 88 -2.77 0.91 1.79
C LEU A 88 -2.64 2.43 1.67
N SER A 89 -3.69 3.13 1.25
CA SER A 89 -3.69 4.59 1.25
C SER A 89 -3.55 5.19 2.64
N ALA A 90 -4.24 4.63 3.65
CA ALA A 90 -4.09 5.05 5.03
C ALA A 90 -2.67 4.73 5.57
N LEU A 91 -2.07 3.62 5.14
CA LEU A 91 -0.66 3.32 5.46
C LEU A 91 0.29 4.36 4.83
N TYR A 92 0.11 4.69 3.55
CA TYR A 92 0.91 5.73 2.88
C TYR A 92 0.71 7.11 3.48
N PHE A 93 -0.48 7.42 4.00
CA PHE A 93 -0.72 8.64 4.75
C PHE A 93 0.22 8.75 5.95
N VAL A 94 0.34 7.68 6.74
CA VAL A 94 1.25 7.65 7.91
C VAL A 94 2.70 7.80 7.47
N VAL A 95 3.14 7.03 6.48
CA VAL A 95 4.52 7.07 5.98
C VAL A 95 4.88 8.46 5.47
N THR A 96 3.98 9.10 4.71
CA THR A 96 4.22 10.45 4.18
C THR A 96 4.30 11.49 5.29
N GLY A 97 3.41 11.40 6.28
CA GLY A 97 3.40 12.34 7.40
C GLY A 97 4.67 12.20 8.25
N VAL A 98 5.10 10.97 8.51
CA VAL A 98 6.37 10.69 9.19
C VAL A 98 7.56 11.17 8.36
N GLN A 99 7.53 10.96 7.05
CA GLN A 99 8.59 11.40 6.13
C GLN A 99 8.76 12.92 6.15
N PHE A 100 7.66 13.65 6.16
CA PHE A 100 7.68 15.10 6.07
C PHE A 100 7.94 15.77 7.43
N TRP A 101 7.28 15.31 8.50
CA TRP A 101 7.36 15.96 9.81
C TRP A 101 8.35 15.30 10.78
N GLY A 102 8.89 14.12 10.46
CA GLY A 102 9.68 13.32 11.39
C GLY A 102 10.97 13.99 11.87
N THR A 103 11.73 14.61 10.96
CA THR A 103 12.97 15.34 11.34
C THR A 103 12.65 16.59 12.16
N ALA A 104 11.64 17.35 11.78
CA ALA A 104 11.17 18.50 12.55
C ALA A 104 10.73 18.07 13.96
N TYR A 105 10.06 16.93 14.09
CA TYR A 105 9.62 16.39 15.38
C TYR A 105 10.81 16.05 16.30
N LEU A 106 11.83 15.37 15.76
CA LEU A 106 13.06 15.07 16.48
C LEU A 106 13.80 16.35 16.94
N GLN A 107 13.79 17.40 16.14
CA GLN A 107 14.48 18.67 16.46
C GLN A 107 13.68 19.52 17.45
N SER A 108 12.42 19.80 17.15
CA SER A 108 11.61 20.78 17.90
C SER A 108 10.90 20.18 19.11
N SER A 109 10.41 18.95 19.04
CA SER A 109 9.66 18.32 20.14
C SER A 109 10.55 17.51 21.08
N LEU A 110 11.67 16.98 20.59
CA LEU A 110 12.60 16.14 21.37
C LEU A 110 13.96 16.80 21.64
N GLY A 111 14.18 18.02 21.12
CA GLY A 111 15.39 18.80 21.38
C GLY A 111 16.67 18.26 20.73
N GLY A 112 16.54 17.38 19.73
CA GLY A 112 17.67 16.83 18.99
C GLY A 112 18.41 17.90 18.19
N THR A 113 19.74 17.85 18.18
CA THR A 113 20.51 18.69 17.24
C THR A 113 20.16 18.33 15.80
N GLN A 114 20.28 19.27 14.86
CA GLN A 114 19.93 19.02 13.45
C GLN A 114 20.68 17.81 12.87
N TYR A 115 21.98 17.68 13.19
CA TYR A 115 22.81 16.56 12.77
C TYR A 115 22.31 15.23 13.33
N GLN A 116 22.05 15.15 14.64
CA GLN A 116 21.54 13.94 15.28
C GLN A 116 20.16 13.54 14.74
N ALA A 117 19.24 14.49 14.64
CA ALA A 117 17.89 14.24 14.14
C ALA A 117 17.90 13.72 12.70
N ASN A 118 18.68 14.34 11.80
CA ASN A 118 18.75 13.93 10.41
C ASN A 118 19.38 12.54 10.25
N LEU A 119 20.46 12.24 10.98
CA LEU A 119 21.09 10.91 10.93
C LEU A 119 20.18 9.81 11.45
N LEU A 120 19.57 10.01 12.62
CA LEU A 120 18.64 9.04 13.21
C LEU A 120 17.45 8.81 12.28
N PHE A 121 16.93 9.87 11.65
CA PHE A 121 15.82 9.77 10.73
C PHE A 121 16.19 9.04 9.44
N ILE A 122 17.34 9.36 8.82
CA ILE A 122 17.81 8.67 7.60
C ILE A 122 18.00 7.18 7.88
N PHE A 123 18.68 6.84 8.99
CA PHE A 123 18.89 5.45 9.38
C PHE A 123 17.55 4.73 9.56
N THR A 124 16.60 5.36 10.26
CA THR A 124 15.30 4.75 10.58
C THR A 124 14.41 4.60 9.36
N SER A 125 14.28 5.65 8.54
CA SER A 125 13.42 5.68 7.35
C SER A 125 13.95 4.81 6.20
N ALA A 126 15.27 4.61 6.11
CA ALA A 126 15.85 3.69 5.14
C ALA A 126 15.77 2.24 5.63
N THR A 127 16.28 1.95 6.83
CA THR A 127 16.44 0.54 7.26
C THR A 127 15.13 -0.11 7.71
N GLY A 128 14.28 0.62 8.42
CA GLY A 128 13.04 0.08 8.99
C GLY A 128 12.09 -0.44 7.91
N PRO A 129 11.59 0.42 7.00
CA PRO A 129 10.70 0.01 5.91
C PRO A 129 11.31 -1.04 4.99
N THR A 130 12.58 -0.89 4.59
CA THR A 130 13.24 -1.84 3.68
C THR A 130 13.34 -3.23 4.31
N ALA A 131 13.84 -3.32 5.55
CA ALA A 131 13.87 -4.60 6.27
C ALA A 131 12.45 -5.17 6.46
N GLY A 132 11.47 -4.31 6.74
CA GLY A 132 10.07 -4.67 6.87
C GLY A 132 9.51 -5.31 5.60
N VAL A 133 9.73 -4.72 4.43
CA VAL A 133 9.26 -5.24 3.13
C VAL A 133 9.87 -6.62 2.83
N PHE A 134 11.18 -6.79 3.04
CA PHE A 134 11.83 -8.10 2.85
C PHE A 134 11.29 -9.15 3.82
N PHE A 135 11.20 -8.81 5.10
CA PHE A 135 10.65 -9.69 6.13
C PHE A 135 9.18 -10.06 5.84
N GLY A 136 8.35 -9.08 5.47
CA GLY A 136 6.95 -9.27 5.13
C GLY A 136 6.76 -10.16 3.90
N GLY A 137 7.55 -9.94 2.84
CA GLY A 137 7.53 -10.78 1.65
C GLY A 137 7.89 -12.22 1.98
N TRP A 138 9.02 -12.42 2.68
CA TRP A 138 9.47 -13.74 3.14
C TRP A 138 8.40 -14.45 3.99
N LEU A 139 7.77 -13.74 4.92
CA LEU A 139 6.76 -14.31 5.81
C LEU A 139 5.48 -14.70 5.06
N VAL A 140 5.04 -13.88 4.10
CA VAL A 140 3.89 -14.17 3.24
C VAL A 140 4.17 -15.40 2.37
N ASP A 141 5.35 -15.50 1.79
CA ASP A 141 5.75 -16.64 0.96
C ASP A 141 5.83 -17.93 1.79
N HIS A 142 6.40 -17.85 3.01
CA HIS A 142 6.47 -18.99 3.92
C HIS A 142 5.08 -19.50 4.35
N MET A 143 4.08 -18.62 4.41
CA MET A 143 2.69 -18.99 4.72
C MET A 143 1.89 -19.54 3.53
N GLY A 144 2.55 -19.81 2.40
CA GLY A 144 1.95 -20.35 1.18
C GLY A 144 1.42 -19.27 0.23
N GLY A 145 1.81 -18.02 0.44
CA GLY A 145 1.49 -16.88 -0.41
C GLY A 145 0.02 -16.42 -0.36
N TYR A 146 -0.35 -15.61 -1.34
CA TYR A 146 -1.66 -14.94 -1.42
C TYR A 146 -2.55 -15.47 -2.56
N LYS A 147 -2.13 -16.53 -3.26
CA LYS A 147 -2.90 -17.16 -4.34
C LYS A 147 -3.92 -18.13 -3.76
N GLY A 148 -5.19 -17.98 -4.18
CA GLY A 148 -6.31 -18.80 -3.71
C GLY A 148 -7.03 -18.21 -2.49
N ASP A 149 -8.31 -18.57 -2.32
CA ASP A 149 -9.20 -17.91 -1.36
C ASP A 149 -8.81 -18.18 0.12
N ARG A 150 -8.26 -19.38 0.41
CA ARG A 150 -7.79 -19.75 1.77
C ARG A 150 -6.48 -19.05 2.12
N SER A 151 -5.49 -19.07 1.23
CA SER A 151 -4.18 -18.44 1.44
C SER A 151 -4.29 -16.91 1.50
N ARG A 152 -5.17 -16.32 0.69
CA ARG A 152 -5.52 -14.89 0.78
C ARG A 152 -6.04 -14.53 2.16
N SER A 153 -7.00 -15.31 2.69
CA SER A 153 -7.57 -15.06 4.02
C SER A 153 -6.52 -15.18 5.14
N ARG A 154 -5.55 -16.09 5.01
CA ARG A 154 -4.42 -16.23 5.97
C ARG A 154 -3.49 -15.03 5.88
N THR A 155 -3.09 -14.64 4.67
CA THR A 155 -2.22 -13.48 4.42
C THR A 155 -2.84 -12.20 4.94
N MET A 156 -4.14 -11.96 4.70
CA MET A 156 -4.81 -10.76 5.23
C MET A 156 -4.82 -10.70 6.76
N LYS A 157 -5.01 -11.84 7.43
CA LYS A 157 -4.93 -11.90 8.90
C LYS A 157 -3.51 -11.61 9.39
N LEU A 158 -2.50 -12.16 8.73
CA LEU A 158 -1.10 -11.87 9.03
C LEU A 158 -0.82 -10.36 8.90
N CYS A 159 -1.22 -9.75 7.78
CA CYS A 159 -1.10 -8.31 7.56
C CYS A 159 -1.81 -7.49 8.66
N ALA A 160 -2.99 -7.92 9.11
CA ALA A 160 -3.69 -7.27 10.20
C ALA A 160 -2.94 -7.39 11.54
N CYS A 161 -2.33 -8.55 11.84
CA CYS A 161 -1.51 -8.74 13.03
C CYS A 161 -0.25 -7.85 12.99
N LEU A 162 0.44 -7.79 11.85
CA LEU A 162 1.62 -6.93 11.67
C LEU A 162 1.24 -5.44 11.76
N GLY A 163 0.12 -5.04 11.16
CA GLY A 163 -0.42 -3.69 11.30
C GLY A 163 -0.76 -3.35 12.76
N LEU A 164 -1.28 -4.31 13.54
CA LEU A 164 -1.60 -4.11 14.94
C LEU A 164 -0.32 -3.89 15.76
N LEU A 165 0.73 -4.67 15.50
CA LEU A 165 2.05 -4.46 16.09
C LEU A 165 2.59 -3.07 15.73
N SER A 166 2.45 -2.63 14.48
CA SER A 166 2.83 -1.27 14.07
C SER A 166 2.10 -0.20 14.90
N CYS A 167 0.80 -0.34 15.16
CA CYS A 167 0.05 0.59 16.02
C CYS A 167 0.48 0.51 17.50
N ILE A 168 0.80 -0.69 18.01
CA ILE A 168 1.28 -0.90 19.39
C ILE A 168 2.60 -0.16 19.63
N PHE A 169 3.50 -0.12 18.66
CA PHE A 169 4.74 0.66 18.78
C PHE A 169 4.55 2.13 18.42
N GLY A 170 3.74 2.43 17.40
CA GLY A 170 3.54 3.79 16.91
C GLY A 170 2.82 4.70 17.89
N ILE A 171 1.67 4.28 18.44
CA ILE A 171 0.85 5.14 19.30
C ILE A 171 1.63 5.59 20.56
N PRO A 172 2.25 4.68 21.33
CA PRO A 172 3.03 5.08 22.50
C PRO A 172 4.26 5.92 22.14
N ALA A 173 4.87 5.74 20.96
CA ALA A 173 6.02 6.54 20.52
C ALA A 173 5.71 8.04 20.57
N THR A 174 4.49 8.45 20.24
CA THR A 174 4.08 9.86 20.24
C THR A 174 4.05 10.54 21.62
N PHE A 175 4.16 9.75 22.70
CA PHE A 175 4.22 10.23 24.08
C PHE A 175 5.63 10.16 24.69
N VAL A 176 6.57 9.50 24.01
CA VAL A 176 7.95 9.38 24.46
C VAL A 176 8.67 10.71 24.22
N LYS A 177 9.37 11.20 25.24
CA LYS A 177 10.15 12.46 25.20
C LYS A 177 11.64 12.25 25.02
N GLU A 178 12.09 11.01 25.03
CA GLU A 178 13.50 10.64 24.85
C GLU A 178 13.75 10.28 23.38
N ILE A 179 14.78 10.87 22.78
CA ILE A 179 15.03 10.82 21.33
C ILE A 179 15.38 9.41 20.83
N TYR A 180 16.21 8.66 21.56
CA TYR A 180 16.65 7.32 21.14
C TYR A 180 15.52 6.31 21.26
N SER A 181 14.74 6.39 22.34
CA SER A 181 13.56 5.57 22.60
C SER A 181 12.47 5.83 21.56
N PHE A 182 12.21 7.11 21.25
CA PHE A 182 11.30 7.49 20.16
C PHE A 182 11.76 6.90 18.82
N THR A 183 13.05 7.06 18.49
CA THR A 183 13.62 6.57 17.23
C THR A 183 13.51 5.05 17.13
N ALA A 184 13.78 4.32 18.21
CA ALA A 184 13.64 2.86 18.25
C ALA A 184 12.18 2.40 18.04
N MET A 185 11.21 3.08 18.68
CA MET A 185 9.79 2.77 18.48
C MET A 185 9.31 3.14 17.07
N LEU A 186 9.80 4.26 16.52
CA LEU A 186 9.53 4.66 15.14
C LEU A 186 10.09 3.62 14.16
N TRP A 187 11.30 3.10 14.41
CA TRP A 187 11.89 2.03 13.61
C TRP A 187 11.00 0.79 13.60
N LEU A 188 10.56 0.32 14.78
CA LEU A 188 9.68 -0.84 14.90
C LEU A 188 8.33 -0.60 14.21
N MET A 189 7.74 0.58 14.40
CA MET A 189 6.49 0.96 13.72
C MET A 189 6.65 0.89 12.20
N LEU A 190 7.72 1.45 11.65
CA LEU A 190 8.02 1.45 10.21
C LEU A 190 8.35 0.06 9.68
N PHE A 191 9.06 -0.76 10.45
CA PHE A 191 9.35 -2.16 10.11
C PHE A 191 8.05 -2.98 9.99
N PHE A 192 7.20 -2.96 11.01
CA PHE A 192 5.94 -3.69 10.98
C PHE A 192 4.97 -3.11 9.94
N GLY A 193 4.93 -1.79 9.77
CA GLY A 193 4.14 -1.15 8.70
C GLY A 193 4.62 -1.56 7.31
N GLY A 194 5.93 -1.54 7.07
CA GLY A 194 6.54 -1.98 5.81
C GLY A 194 6.26 -3.44 5.47
N SER A 195 6.22 -4.31 6.49
CA SER A 195 5.93 -5.73 6.31
C SER A 195 4.51 -6.06 5.81
N VAL A 196 3.57 -5.11 5.94
CA VAL A 196 2.20 -5.26 5.44
C VAL A 196 2.11 -5.09 3.91
N LEU A 197 3.01 -4.30 3.32
CA LEU A 197 2.96 -3.89 1.91
C LEU A 197 2.97 -5.06 0.91
N PRO A 198 3.91 -6.04 1.00
CA PRO A 198 3.97 -7.15 0.04
C PRO A 198 2.69 -7.99 0.01
N GLY A 199 2.17 -8.34 1.19
CA GLY A 199 0.96 -9.13 1.31
C GLY A 199 -0.27 -8.40 0.76
N CYS A 200 -0.50 -7.16 1.20
CA CYS A 200 -1.68 -6.39 0.79
C CYS A 200 -1.65 -6.04 -0.70
N THR A 201 -0.50 -5.62 -1.24
CA THR A 201 -0.35 -5.29 -2.66
C THR A 201 -0.51 -6.54 -3.53
N GLY A 202 0.11 -7.65 -3.13
CA GLY A 202 -0.03 -8.93 -3.81
C GLY A 202 -1.49 -9.41 -3.86
N ILE A 203 -2.21 -9.27 -2.74
CA ILE A 203 -3.64 -9.62 -2.70
C ILE A 203 -4.46 -8.70 -3.60
N ALA A 204 -4.26 -7.38 -3.54
CA ALA A 204 -5.00 -6.40 -4.32
C ALA A 204 -4.90 -6.68 -5.83
N VAL A 205 -3.73 -7.09 -6.31
CA VAL A 205 -3.53 -7.50 -7.71
C VAL A 205 -4.12 -8.89 -7.99
N SER A 206 -4.08 -9.80 -7.01
CA SER A 206 -4.57 -11.19 -7.18
C SER A 206 -6.09 -11.30 -7.30
N VAL A 207 -6.85 -10.37 -6.70
CA VAL A 207 -8.32 -10.35 -6.75
C VAL A 207 -8.87 -9.81 -8.07
N VAL A 208 -8.03 -9.12 -8.83
CA VAL A 208 -8.38 -8.50 -10.11
C VAL A 208 -8.12 -9.47 -11.28
N PRO A 209 -9.03 -9.57 -12.26
CA PRO A 209 -8.82 -10.33 -13.49
C PRO A 209 -7.53 -9.89 -14.22
N ARG A 210 -6.83 -10.84 -14.86
CA ARG A 210 -5.50 -10.58 -15.47
C ARG A 210 -5.49 -9.40 -16.44
N SER A 211 -6.54 -9.24 -17.24
CA SER A 211 -6.71 -8.15 -18.20
C SER A 211 -6.85 -6.77 -17.56
N LEU A 212 -7.37 -6.70 -16.33
CA LEU A 212 -7.64 -5.43 -15.63
C LEU A 212 -6.56 -5.04 -14.61
N ARG A 213 -5.53 -5.88 -14.41
CA ARG A 213 -4.46 -5.60 -13.44
C ARG A 213 -3.72 -4.28 -13.69
N PRO A 214 -3.34 -3.92 -14.94
CA PRO A 214 -2.68 -2.63 -15.18
C PRO A 214 -3.57 -1.44 -14.77
N VAL A 215 -4.87 -1.52 -15.10
CA VAL A 215 -5.84 -0.48 -14.73
C VAL A 215 -5.99 -0.40 -13.21
N SER A 216 -6.04 -1.53 -12.51
CA SER A 216 -6.11 -1.55 -11.05
C SER A 216 -4.91 -0.88 -10.40
N SER A 217 -3.69 -1.13 -10.88
CA SER A 217 -2.50 -0.46 -10.37
C SER A 217 -2.55 1.05 -10.58
N SER A 218 -2.97 1.51 -11.76
CA SER A 218 -3.12 2.95 -12.04
C SER A 218 -4.17 3.61 -11.15
N VAL A 219 -5.32 2.96 -10.94
CA VAL A 219 -6.38 3.46 -10.04
C VAL A 219 -5.88 3.51 -8.60
N SER A 220 -5.21 2.45 -8.12
CA SER A 220 -4.63 2.45 -6.78
C SER A 220 -3.63 3.58 -6.59
N LEU A 221 -2.75 3.85 -7.56
CA LEU A 221 -1.79 4.95 -7.50
C LEU A 221 -2.47 6.33 -7.40
N VAL A 222 -3.55 6.56 -8.16
CA VAL A 222 -4.35 7.80 -8.03
C VAL A 222 -4.91 7.92 -6.61
N VAL A 223 -5.48 6.85 -6.07
CA VAL A 223 -6.01 6.84 -4.70
C VAL A 223 -4.90 7.09 -3.67
N PHE A 224 -3.73 6.47 -3.82
CA PHE A 224 -2.59 6.68 -2.93
C PHE A 224 -2.08 8.13 -2.99
N ASN A 225 -2.00 8.73 -4.18
CA ASN A 225 -1.64 10.15 -4.36
C ASN A 225 -2.62 11.11 -3.69
N LEU A 226 -3.92 10.87 -3.83
CA LEU A 226 -4.92 11.77 -3.26
C LEU A 226 -5.07 11.59 -1.74
N PHE A 227 -5.29 10.36 -1.28
CA PHE A 227 -5.69 10.08 0.11
C PHE A 227 -4.53 9.63 1.00
N GLY A 228 -3.42 9.19 0.40
CA GLY A 228 -2.18 8.88 1.12
C GLY A 228 -1.30 10.12 1.18
N TYR A 229 -0.66 10.44 0.05
CA TYR A 229 0.39 11.45 -0.01
C TYR A 229 -0.15 12.88 0.22
N SER A 230 -1.08 13.36 -0.60
CA SER A 230 -1.59 14.75 -0.51
C SER A 230 -2.39 15.00 0.77
N LEU A 231 -3.33 14.11 1.10
CA LEU A 231 -4.16 14.27 2.29
C LEU A 231 -3.35 14.29 3.59
N SER A 232 -2.23 13.55 3.67
CA SER A 232 -1.36 13.53 4.84
C SER A 232 -0.81 14.91 5.17
N LEU A 233 -0.24 15.59 4.18
CA LEU A 233 0.37 16.90 4.37
C LEU A 233 -0.68 17.98 4.65
N ILE A 234 -1.78 17.96 3.89
CA ILE A 234 -2.87 18.95 4.05
C ILE A 234 -3.50 18.78 5.43
N LEU A 235 -3.89 17.57 5.81
CA LEU A 235 -4.61 17.34 7.07
C LEU A 235 -3.73 17.62 8.30
N SER A 236 -2.48 17.12 8.30
CA SER A 236 -1.57 17.37 9.43
C SER A 236 -1.14 18.84 9.53
N GLY A 237 -0.79 19.47 8.42
CA GLY A 237 -0.40 20.89 8.40
C GLY A 237 -1.55 21.82 8.78
N SER A 238 -2.76 21.60 8.24
CA SER A 238 -3.93 22.36 8.63
C SER A 238 -4.29 22.18 10.10
N LEU A 239 -4.15 20.96 10.65
CA LEU A 239 -4.37 20.74 12.08
C LEU A 239 -3.35 21.51 12.94
N MET A 240 -2.07 21.45 12.60
CA MET A 240 -1.03 22.20 13.30
C MET A 240 -1.32 23.71 13.31
N GLN A 241 -1.78 24.26 12.18
CA GLN A 241 -2.15 25.67 12.08
C GLN A 241 -3.39 26.02 12.92
N MET A 242 -4.41 25.16 12.90
CA MET A 242 -5.60 25.34 13.74
C MET A 242 -5.25 25.30 15.23
N ILE A 243 -4.38 24.40 15.66
CA ILE A 243 -3.93 24.31 17.06
C ILE A 243 -3.14 25.55 17.46
N SER A 244 -2.20 26.00 16.61
CA SER A 244 -1.42 27.22 16.84
C SER A 244 -2.28 28.47 17.03
N ASN A 245 -3.43 28.54 16.33
CA ASN A 245 -4.31 29.71 16.40
C ASN A 245 -5.30 29.67 17.58
N ASN A 246 -5.73 28.48 17.99
CA ASN A 246 -6.80 28.33 18.99
C ASN A 246 -6.29 28.03 20.41
N VAL A 247 -5.09 27.44 20.55
CA VAL A 247 -4.54 27.07 21.86
C VAL A 247 -3.62 28.18 22.37
N LYS A 248 -4.00 28.82 23.48
CA LYS A 248 -3.17 29.84 24.15
C LYS A 248 -1.87 29.20 24.66
N ASN A 249 -0.74 29.84 24.43
CA ASN A 249 0.62 29.40 24.83
C ASN A 249 1.09 28.09 24.20
N CYS A 250 0.66 27.75 22.98
CA CYS A 250 1.19 26.60 22.24
C CYS A 250 2.32 27.04 21.31
N ASP A 251 3.55 26.67 21.66
CA ASP A 251 4.73 26.87 20.81
C ASP A 251 4.70 25.93 19.58
N TYR A 252 5.61 26.16 18.63
CA TYR A 252 5.75 25.32 17.43
C TYR A 252 5.88 23.82 17.76
N ALA A 253 6.65 23.48 18.81
CA ALA A 253 6.81 22.11 19.28
C ALA A 253 5.49 21.48 19.75
N CYS A 254 4.63 22.26 20.41
CA CYS A 254 3.31 21.81 20.87
C CYS A 254 2.40 21.49 19.68
N SER A 255 2.31 22.39 18.69
CA SER A 255 1.53 22.13 17.47
C SER A 255 2.02 20.89 16.71
N LEU A 256 3.33 20.73 16.62
CA LEU A 256 3.97 19.59 15.95
C LEU A 256 3.66 18.26 16.64
N GLU A 257 3.55 18.22 17.97
CA GLU A 257 3.12 17.03 18.71
C GLU A 257 1.71 16.58 18.34
N TYR A 258 0.76 17.52 18.26
CA TYR A 258 -0.61 17.19 17.87
C TYR A 258 -0.70 16.73 16.41
N GLY A 259 0.04 17.38 15.51
CA GLY A 259 0.11 16.99 14.12
C GLY A 259 0.76 15.61 13.92
N PHE A 260 1.82 15.30 14.66
CA PHE A 260 2.44 13.98 14.61
C PHE A 260 1.53 12.88 15.17
N ARG A 261 0.77 13.18 16.24
CA ARG A 261 -0.23 12.26 16.79
C ARG A 261 -1.31 11.91 15.78
N ILE A 262 -1.91 12.89 15.10
CA ILE A 262 -2.96 12.58 14.11
C ILE A 262 -2.41 11.71 12.98
N ILE A 263 -1.16 11.93 12.57
CA ILE A 263 -0.48 11.10 11.56
C ILE A 263 -0.42 9.65 12.00
N VAL A 264 0.09 9.38 13.20
CA VAL A 264 0.22 8.02 13.72
C VAL A 264 -1.16 7.38 13.98
N PHE A 265 -2.10 8.12 14.57
CA PHE A 265 -3.46 7.63 14.83
C PHE A 265 -4.23 7.30 13.55
N TRP A 266 -3.94 7.96 12.43
CA TRP A 266 -4.55 7.64 11.14
C TRP A 266 -4.26 6.19 10.69
N GLY A 267 -3.17 5.58 11.18
CA GLY A 267 -2.87 4.17 10.96
C GLY A 267 -3.97 3.22 11.44
N LEU A 268 -4.79 3.62 12.42
CA LEU A 268 -5.95 2.83 12.87
C LEU A 268 -6.98 2.63 11.76
N TRP A 269 -7.15 3.60 10.84
CA TRP A 269 -8.03 3.43 9.69
C TRP A 269 -7.55 2.31 8.77
N SER A 270 -6.24 2.16 8.60
CA SER A 270 -5.67 1.04 7.84
C SER A 270 -6.08 -0.31 8.45
N LEU A 271 -6.00 -0.44 9.77
CA LEU A 271 -6.44 -1.65 10.48
C LEU A 271 -7.93 -1.92 10.35
N VAL A 272 -8.77 -0.90 10.52
CA VAL A 272 -10.23 -1.03 10.35
C VAL A 272 -10.55 -1.51 8.94
N LEU A 273 -9.94 -0.91 7.92
CA LEU A 273 -10.16 -1.27 6.52
C LEU A 273 -9.63 -2.67 6.18
N LEU A 274 -8.50 -3.09 6.77
CA LEU A 274 -8.01 -4.47 6.65
C LEU A 274 -8.97 -5.48 7.29
N CYS A 275 -9.49 -5.18 8.49
CA CYS A 275 -10.49 -6.01 9.15
C CYS A 275 -11.77 -6.14 8.31
N LEU A 276 -12.27 -5.03 7.74
CA LEU A 276 -13.40 -5.06 6.80
C LEU A 276 -13.09 -5.91 5.56
N GLY A 277 -11.90 -5.76 4.98
CA GLY A 277 -11.43 -6.59 3.88
C GLY A 277 -11.43 -8.08 4.20
N ILE A 278 -10.99 -8.46 5.42
CA ILE A 278 -11.05 -9.85 5.89
C ILE A 278 -12.49 -10.35 5.96
N LEU A 279 -13.43 -9.53 6.44
CA LEU A 279 -14.84 -9.89 6.51
C LEU A 279 -15.44 -10.10 5.12
N PHE A 280 -15.17 -9.21 4.17
CA PHE A 280 -15.61 -9.36 2.78
C PHE A 280 -15.01 -10.59 2.10
N GLN A 281 -13.72 -10.86 2.30
CA GLN A 281 -13.08 -12.06 1.76
C GLN A 281 -13.69 -13.35 2.33
N ARG A 282 -14.01 -13.38 3.63
CA ARG A 282 -14.70 -14.54 4.25
C ARG A 282 -16.09 -14.75 3.65
N ARG A 283 -16.86 -13.67 3.46
CA ARG A 283 -18.20 -13.74 2.84
C ARG A 283 -18.12 -14.25 1.40
N ALA A 284 -17.20 -13.71 0.60
CA ALA A 284 -16.97 -14.15 -0.77
C ALA A 284 -16.56 -15.63 -0.85
N THR A 285 -15.70 -16.09 0.08
CA THR A 285 -15.28 -17.50 0.12
C THR A 285 -16.44 -18.43 0.45
N LYS A 286 -17.26 -18.11 1.47
CA LYS A 286 -18.43 -18.92 1.84
C LYS A 286 -19.44 -19.03 0.71
N SER A 287 -19.76 -17.92 0.04
CA SER A 287 -20.70 -17.92 -1.09
C SER A 287 -20.26 -18.85 -2.21
N LYS A 288 -18.97 -18.85 -2.57
CA LYS A 288 -18.41 -19.77 -3.58
C LYS A 288 -18.48 -21.24 -3.14
N THR A 289 -18.23 -21.52 -1.86
CA THR A 289 -18.33 -22.89 -1.33
C THR A 289 -19.77 -23.42 -1.45
N HIS A 290 -20.77 -22.63 -1.04
CA HIS A 290 -22.17 -23.02 -1.17
C HIS A 290 -22.61 -23.24 -2.63
N LEU A 291 -22.17 -22.39 -3.55
CA LEU A 291 -22.43 -22.57 -4.99
C LEU A 291 -21.84 -23.89 -5.50
N ARG A 292 -20.61 -24.22 -5.10
CA ARG A 292 -19.96 -25.49 -5.49
C ARG A 292 -20.64 -26.71 -4.90
N GLU A 293 -21.11 -26.64 -3.66
CA GLU A 293 -21.87 -27.73 -3.03
C GLU A 293 -23.23 -27.92 -3.69
N GLY A 294 -23.94 -26.84 -4.03
CA GLY A 294 -25.21 -26.91 -4.77
C GLY A 294 -25.06 -27.51 -6.17
N LEU A 295 -23.98 -27.17 -6.89
CA LEU A 295 -23.66 -27.77 -8.19
C LEU A 295 -23.35 -29.28 -8.09
N ARG A 296 -22.70 -29.74 -7.02
CA ARG A 296 -22.39 -31.17 -6.83
C ARG A 296 -23.60 -32.05 -6.51
N ILE A 297 -24.67 -31.48 -5.95
CA ILE A 297 -25.89 -32.23 -5.62
C ILE A 297 -26.75 -32.48 -6.87
N ASN A 298 -26.54 -31.71 -7.94
CA ASN A 298 -27.30 -31.78 -9.18
C ASN A 298 -26.61 -32.60 -10.30
N VAL A 299 -25.56 -33.37 -9.98
CA VAL A 299 -24.86 -34.31 -10.87
C VAL A 299 -24.96 -35.72 -10.29
#